data_AF-A0A662CN86-F1
#
_entry.id   AF-A0A662CN86-F1
#
_cell.length_a   1.000
_cell.length_b   1.000
_cell.length_c   1.000
_cell.angle_alpha   90.00
_cell.angle_beta   90.00
_cell.angle_gamma   90.00
#
_symmetry.space_group_name_H-M   'P 1'
#
loop_
_entity.id
_entity.type
_entity.pdbx_description
1 polymer ?
#
loop_
_entity_poly.entity_id
_entity_poly.type
_entity_poly.pdbx_seq_one_letter_code
_entity_poly.pdbx_strand_id
1 'polypeptide(L)'
;LLVKTALHGEDPNWGRLAAALGSSGCRVEPERLQIWIGEVQIVKGGMGLPQAEDPAHQVMRKREYTITLDLGLGPGEYWLWTCVLTYECVRINAEYRS
;
A
#
# COMPACT_ATOMS: atom_id res chain seq x y z
N LEU A 1 -2.90 -8.88 -5.36
CA LEU A 1 -2.12 -9.90 -4.61
C LEU A 1 -0.84 -9.32 -4.02
N LEU A 2 0.06 -8.76 -4.86
CA LEU A 2 1.39 -8.30 -4.44
C LEU A 2 1.41 -7.22 -3.34
N VAL A 3 0.42 -6.31 -3.36
CA VAL A 3 0.26 -5.32 -2.27
C VAL A 3 0.03 -6.05 -0.95
N LYS A 4 -1.00 -6.91 -0.87
CA LYS A 4 -1.36 -7.61 0.38
C LYS A 4 -0.23 -8.50 0.93
N THR A 5 0.66 -9.03 0.08
CA THR A 5 1.84 -9.78 0.53
C THR A 5 2.99 -8.88 0.97
N ALA A 6 3.19 -7.71 0.34
CA ALA A 6 4.12 -6.70 0.86
C ALA A 6 3.68 -6.20 2.24
N LEU A 7 2.39 -5.95 2.41
CA LEU A 7 1.83 -5.56 3.70
C LEU A 7 2.04 -6.64 4.78
N HIS A 8 1.97 -7.93 4.41
CA HIS A 8 2.26 -9.03 5.34
C HIS A 8 3.73 -9.05 5.78
N GLY A 9 4.65 -8.73 4.87
CA GLY A 9 6.09 -8.68 5.13
C GLY A 9 6.58 -7.38 5.75
N GLU A 10 5.68 -6.46 6.13
CA GLU A 10 6.03 -5.13 6.65
C GLU A 10 6.93 -4.31 5.70
N ASP A 11 6.88 -4.63 4.40
CA ASP A 11 7.71 -4.03 3.35
C ASP A 11 6.99 -2.80 2.76
N PRO A 12 7.49 -1.56 2.96
CA PRO A 12 6.91 -0.31 2.44
C PRO A 12 7.12 -0.16 0.92
N ASN A 13 6.75 -1.19 0.16
CA ASN A 13 6.97 -1.33 -1.26
C ASN A 13 5.99 -0.48 -2.07
N TRP A 14 6.29 0.82 -2.17
CA TRP A 14 5.45 1.77 -2.91
C TRP A 14 5.37 1.44 -4.41
N GLY A 15 6.37 0.77 -4.98
CA GLY A 15 6.32 0.31 -6.38
C GLY A 15 5.16 -0.63 -6.65
N ARG A 16 4.83 -1.53 -5.70
CA ARG A 16 3.65 -2.41 -5.81
C ARG A 16 2.33 -1.64 -5.68
N LEU A 17 2.29 -0.57 -4.88
CA LEU A 17 1.13 0.31 -4.78
C LEU A 17 0.92 1.08 -6.09
N ALA A 18 1.98 1.69 -6.61
CA ALA A 18 1.96 2.43 -7.87
C ALA A 18 1.56 1.54 -9.06
N ALA A 19 2.07 0.31 -9.12
CA ALA A 19 1.69 -0.66 -10.16
C ALA A 19 0.19 -1.01 -10.09
N ALA A 20 -0.34 -1.24 -8.89
CA ALA A 20 -1.76 -1.52 -8.71
C ALA A 20 -2.63 -0.32 -9.12
N LEU A 21 -2.23 0.89 -8.73
CA LEU A 21 -2.89 2.12 -9.13
C LEU A 21 -2.86 2.32 -10.65
N GLY A 22 -1.72 2.10 -11.30
CA GLY A 22 -1.58 2.18 -12.76
C GLY A 22 -2.46 1.18 -13.52
N SER A 23 -2.74 0.01 -12.93
CA SER A 23 -3.65 -0.98 -13.51
C SER A 23 -5.14 -0.74 -13.24
N SER A 24 -5.50 0.29 -12.44
CA SER A 24 -6.88 0.50 -11.98
C SER A 24 -7.84 1.04 -13.03
N GLY A 25 -7.33 1.60 -14.13
CA GLY A 25 -8.12 2.35 -15.11
C GLY A 25 -8.47 3.78 -14.68
N CYS A 26 -8.10 4.20 -13.46
CA CYS A 26 -8.19 5.60 -13.05
C CYS A 26 -7.19 6.47 -13.82
N ARG A 27 -7.52 7.75 -14.00
CA ARG A 27 -6.53 8.74 -14.46
C ARG A 27 -5.46 8.90 -13.37
N VAL A 28 -4.19 8.82 -13.77
CA VAL A 28 -3.02 8.95 -12.88
C VAL A 28 -1.98 9.80 -13.60
N GLU A 29 -1.44 10.80 -12.91
CA GLU A 29 -0.27 11.57 -13.36
C GLU A 29 0.89 11.21 -12.41
N PRO A 30 1.83 10.33 -12.81
CA PRO A 30 2.86 9.77 -11.92
C PRO A 30 3.64 10.83 -11.14
N GLU A 31 3.92 11.98 -11.76
CA GLU A 31 4.69 13.10 -11.22
C GLU A 31 3.93 13.85 -10.11
N ARG A 32 2.62 13.61 -9.97
CA ARG A 32 1.78 14.18 -8.89
C ARG A 32 1.56 13.21 -7.75
N LEU A 33 1.86 11.92 -7.95
CA LEU A 33 1.55 10.89 -6.99
C LEU A 33 2.28 11.14 -5.68
N GLN A 34 1.53 11.08 -4.58
CA GLN A 34 2.06 11.07 -3.23
C GLN A 34 1.50 9.88 -2.47
N ILE A 35 2.34 9.24 -1.65
CA ILE A 35 1.96 8.07 -0.88
C ILE A 35 2.45 8.22 0.56
N TRP A 36 1.57 7.93 1.51
CA TRP A 36 1.88 7.84 2.93
C TRP A 36 1.53 6.49 3.50
N ILE A 37 2.32 6.05 4.49
CA ILE A 37 2.00 4.94 5.38
C ILE A 37 1.90 5.51 6.79
N GLY A 38 0.67 5.56 7.33
CA GLY A 38 0.33 6.41 8.45
C GLY A 38 0.69 7.87 8.14
N GLU A 39 1.47 8.50 9.01
CA GLU A 39 1.95 9.88 8.84
C GLU A 39 3.26 9.97 8.05
N VAL A 40 3.86 8.84 7.66
CA VAL A 40 5.17 8.81 6.98
C VAL A 40 4.97 8.93 5.48
N GLN A 41 5.41 10.04 4.89
CA GLN A 41 5.44 10.19 3.44
C GLN A 41 6.56 9.34 2.84
N ILE A 42 6.21 8.39 1.98
CA ILE A 42 7.17 7.49 1.31
C ILE A 42 7.35 7.81 -0.18
N VAL A 43 6.38 8.50 -0.79
CA VAL A 43 6.47 9.00 -2.18
C VAL A 43 6.05 10.46 -2.21
N LYS A 44 6.84 11.28 -2.90
CA LYS A 44 6.54 12.69 -3.17
C LYS A 44 6.81 13.01 -4.63
N GLY A 45 5.78 13.43 -5.36
CA GLY A 45 5.89 13.80 -6.77
C GLY A 45 6.36 12.63 -7.65
N GLY A 46 5.84 11.43 -7.39
CA GLY A 46 6.22 10.22 -8.11
C GLY A 46 7.57 9.61 -7.72
N MET A 47 8.32 10.25 -6.83
CA MET A 47 9.65 9.78 -6.40
C MET A 47 9.60 9.20 -4.99
N GLY A 48 10.17 8.01 -4.81
CA GLY A 48 10.36 7.40 -3.50
C GLY A 48 11.31 8.21 -2.61
N LEU A 49 11.09 8.15 -1.30
CA LEU A 49 11.89 8.81 -0.27
C LEU A 49 12.65 7.75 0.54
N PRO A 50 13.91 7.42 0.19
CA PRO A 50 14.65 6.33 0.85
C PRO A 50 14.76 6.50 2.37
N GLN A 51 14.89 7.73 2.86
CA GLN A 51 14.95 8.05 4.29
C GLN A 51 13.66 7.73 5.06
N ALA A 52 12.55 7.49 4.36
CA ALA A 52 11.25 7.19 4.95
C ALA A 52 10.98 5.67 5.10
N GLU A 53 11.89 4.82 4.61
CA GLU A 53 11.74 3.36 4.64
C GLU A 53 11.66 2.81 6.07
N ASP A 54 12.65 3.12 6.92
CA ASP A 54 12.68 2.66 8.31
C ASP A 54 11.48 3.18 9.14
N PRO A 55 11.12 4.48 9.09
CA PRO A 55 9.91 4.96 9.76
C PRO A 55 8.62 4.29 9.26
N ALA A 56 8.48 4.08 7.95
CA ALA A 56 7.30 3.43 7.37
C ALA A 56 7.19 1.97 7.83
N HIS A 57 8.31 1.23 7.84
CA HIS A 57 8.37 -0.13 8.38
C HIS A 57 7.91 -0.17 9.86
N GLN A 58 8.27 0.83 10.67
CA GLN A 58 7.78 0.90 12.06
C GLN A 58 6.27 1.12 12.15
N VAL A 59 5.67 1.89 11.22
CA VAL A 59 4.22 2.04 11.14
C VAL A 59 3.55 0.73 10.75
N MET A 60 4.13 -0.02 9.79
CA MET A 60 3.54 -1.27 9.29
C MET A 60 3.51 -2.41 10.31
N ARG A 61 4.31 -2.33 11.38
CA ARG A 61 4.25 -3.24 12.55
C ARG A 61 3.01 -3.05 13.41
N LYS A 62 2.30 -1.94 13.26
CA LYS A 62 1.05 -1.71 13.98
C LYS A 62 -0.01 -2.66 13.46
N ARG A 63 -0.91 -3.06 14.36
CA ARG A 63 -2.06 -3.90 14.02
C ARG A 63 -2.92 -3.28 12.90
N GLU A 64 -3.07 -1.96 12.93
CA GLU A 64 -3.86 -1.18 11.97
C GLU A 64 -3.10 0.10 11.63
N TYR A 65 -3.12 0.46 10.34
CA TYR A 65 -2.54 1.68 9.81
C TYR A 65 -3.24 2.06 8.50
N THR A 66 -3.15 3.33 8.14
CA THR A 66 -3.70 3.87 6.89
C THR A 66 -2.62 3.92 5.82
N ILE A 67 -2.98 3.59 4.58
CA ILE A 67 -2.16 3.92 3.40
C ILE A 67 -2.92 4.97 2.62
N THR A 68 -2.34 6.15 2.47
CA THR A 68 -2.95 7.27 1.75
C THR A 68 -2.28 7.39 0.39
N LEU A 69 -3.07 7.43 -0.68
CA LEU A 69 -2.61 7.74 -2.03
C LEU A 69 -3.30 9.02 -2.47
N ASP A 70 -2.52 10.07 -2.70
CA ASP A 70 -3.00 11.33 -3.28
C ASP A 70 -2.59 11.39 -4.75
N LEU A 71 -3.57 11.50 -5.63
CA LEU A 71 -3.38 11.59 -7.08
C LEU A 71 -3.10 13.02 -7.56
N GLY A 72 -3.41 14.04 -6.75
CA GLY A 72 -3.25 15.44 -7.12
C GLY A 72 -4.14 15.89 -8.29
N LEU A 73 -5.28 15.23 -8.51
CA LEU A 73 -6.18 15.45 -9.65
C LEU A 73 -7.47 16.21 -9.31
N GLY A 74 -7.71 16.49 -8.04
CA GLY A 74 -8.92 17.18 -7.57
C GLY A 74 -9.34 16.73 -6.18
N PRO A 75 -10.55 17.10 -5.73
CA PRO A 75 -11.02 16.86 -4.36
C PRO A 75 -11.69 15.49 -4.17
N GLY A 76 -11.74 14.64 -5.19
CA GLY A 76 -12.40 13.33 -5.09
C GLY A 76 -11.66 12.40 -4.14
N GLU A 77 -12.41 11.75 -3.25
CA GLU A 77 -11.87 10.84 -2.24
C GLU A 77 -12.67 9.54 -2.19
N TYR A 78 -12.01 8.45 -1.79
CA TYR A 78 -12.64 7.15 -1.55
C TYR A 78 -11.85 6.37 -0.50
N TRP A 79 -12.57 5.62 0.34
CA TRP A 79 -11.99 4.84 1.42
C TRP A 79 -12.39 3.37 1.29
N LEU A 80 -11.45 2.48 1.56
CA LEU A 80 -11.71 1.05 1.66
C LEU A 80 -10.92 0.43 2.79
N TRP A 81 -11.47 -0.65 3.34
CA TRP A 81 -10.78 -1.50 4.30
C TRP A 81 -10.24 -2.74 3.59
N THR A 82 -9.03 -3.14 3.96
CA THR A 82 -8.43 -4.38 3.49
C THR A 82 -7.52 -4.96 4.57
N CYS A 83 -7.10 -6.20 4.37
CA CYS A 83 -6.19 -6.92 5.25
C CYS A 83 -4.95 -7.39 4.49
N VAL A 84 -3.97 -7.93 5.22
CA VAL A 84 -2.81 -8.61 4.62
C VAL A 84 -3.22 -9.97 4.04
N LEU A 85 -2.36 -10.57 3.21
CA LEU A 85 -2.48 -11.96 2.78
C LEU A 85 -1.37 -12.79 3.42
N THR A 86 -1.74 -13.70 4.34
CA THR A 86 -0.80 -14.51 5.12
C THR A 86 -0.75 -15.96 4.64
N TYR A 87 0.29 -16.69 5.05
CA TYR A 87 0.35 -18.16 4.86
C TYR A 87 -0.84 -18.87 5.50
N GLU A 88 -1.25 -18.43 6.68
CA GLU A 88 -2.39 -18.99 7.42
C GLU A 88 -3.71 -18.85 6.65
N CYS A 89 -3.90 -17.71 5.97
CA CYS A 89 -5.05 -17.51 5.09
C CYS A 89 -5.08 -18.56 3.96
N VAL A 90 -3.92 -18.88 3.38
CA VAL A 90 -3.80 -19.94 2.36
C VAL A 90 -4.12 -21.30 2.96
N ARG A 91 -3.52 -21.64 4.11
CA ARG A 91 -3.69 -22.93 4.79
C ARG A 91 -5.15 -23.23 5.13
N ILE A 92 -5.83 -22.31 5.82
CA ILE A 92 -7.23 -22.48 6.25
C ILE A 92 -8.16 -22.69 5.03
N ASN A 93 -7.95 -21.97 3.94
CA ASN A 93 -8.80 -22.07 2.75
C ASN A 93 -8.47 -23.31 1.88
N ALA A 94 -7.23 -23.82 1.94
CA ALA A 94 -6.83 -25.03 1.22
C ALA A 94 -7.30 -26.32 1.93
N GLU A 95 -7.33 -26.32 3.26
CA GLU A 95 -7.69 -27.48 4.08
C GLU A 95 -9.21 -27.60 4.37
N TYR A 96 -10.01 -26.67 3.88
CA TYR A 96 -11.42 -26.54 4.26
C TYR A 96 -12.32 -27.74 3.89
N ARG A 97 -11.91 -28.58 2.93
CA ARG A 97 -12.66 -29.77 2.50
C ARG A 97 -11.81 -31.05 2.57
N SER A 98 -10.75 -31.03 3.38
CA SER A 98 -9.85 -32.16 3.62
C SER A 98 -10.27 -32.98 4.83
#